data_AF-A0A7S1SP34-F1
#
_entry.id   AF-A0A7S1SP34-F1
#
_cell.length_a   1.000
_cell.length_b   1.000
_cell.length_c   1.000
_cell.angle_alpha   90.00
_cell.angle_beta   90.00
_cell.angle_gamma   90.00
#
_symmetry.space_group_name_H-M   'P 1'
#
loop_
_entity.id
_entity.type
_entity.pdbx_description
1 polymer ?
#
loop_
_entity_poly.entity_id
_entity_poly.type
_entity_poly.pdbx_seq_one_letter_code
_entity_poly.pdbx_strand_id
1 'polypeptide(L)'
;QNHGVQVAYEFAVEAGWMERSRYFGYSTDLYHFDHFMGKALSEFSPMVDMRGYEIREPRLREDGRTDVEVRVTGKTGETSEWTFIMVQRTFGKYKGCWCTHRLLRSDSKWIKEV
;
A
#
# COMPACT_ATOMS: atom_id res chain seq x y z
N GLN A 1 -3.07 -10.11 17.57
CA GLN A 1 -3.57 -9.70 16.24
C GLN A 1 -2.58 -8.71 15.65
N ASN A 2 -2.15 -8.91 14.40
CA ASN A 2 -1.21 -8.00 13.74
C ASN A 2 -1.98 -6.79 13.18
N HIS A 3 -1.99 -5.69 13.93
CA HIS A 3 -2.76 -4.49 13.60
C HIS A 3 -2.33 -3.89 12.25
N GLY A 4 -1.03 -3.90 11.93
CA GLY A 4 -0.52 -3.40 10.65
C GLY A 4 -1.05 -4.19 9.45
N VAL A 5 -1.11 -5.52 9.55
CA VAL A 5 -1.68 -6.38 8.50
C VAL A 5 -3.18 -6.14 8.34
N GLN A 6 -3.91 -5.98 9.44
CA GLN A 6 -5.34 -5.67 9.39
C GLN A 6 -5.58 -4.32 8.68
N VAL A 7 -4.84 -3.28 9.04
CA VAL A 7 -4.94 -1.95 8.40
C VAL A 7 -4.60 -2.03 6.91
N ALA A 8 -3.53 -2.76 6.56
CA ALA A 8 -3.18 -2.97 5.16
C ALA A 8 -4.28 -3.70 4.38
N TYR A 9 -4.93 -4.70 4.98
CA TYR A 9 -6.04 -5.43 4.39
C TYR A 9 -7.27 -4.54 4.18
N GLU A 10 -7.61 -3.72 5.19
CA GLU A 10 -8.73 -2.77 5.11
C GLU A 10 -8.48 -1.67 4.06
N PHE A 11 -7.21 -1.29 3.85
CA PHE A 11 -6.80 -0.33 2.81
C PHE A 11 -6.77 -0.96 1.40
N ALA A 12 -6.48 -2.26 1.31
CA ALA A 12 -6.46 -3.03 0.05
C ALA A 12 -7.85 -3.38 -0.48
N VAL A 13 -8.93 -2.88 0.13
CA VAL A 13 -10.31 -3.06 -0.33
C VAL A 13 -10.40 -2.60 -1.79
N GLU A 14 -10.82 -3.52 -2.68
CA GLU A 14 -10.89 -3.42 -4.15
C GLU A 14 -9.57 -3.61 -4.93
N ALA A 15 -8.42 -3.72 -4.28
CA ALA A 15 -7.19 -4.16 -4.97
C ALA A 15 -7.30 -5.67 -5.27
N GLY A 16 -7.44 -6.03 -6.55
CA GLY A 16 -7.47 -7.43 -6.98
C GLY A 16 -8.81 -8.15 -6.79
N TRP A 17 -9.95 -7.44 -6.87
CA TRP A 17 -11.29 -8.04 -6.80
C TRP A 17 -11.62 -8.75 -5.47
N MET A 18 -10.90 -8.42 -4.39
CA MET A 18 -11.23 -8.93 -3.06
C MET A 18 -12.54 -8.30 -2.58
N GLU A 19 -13.66 -9.00 -2.76
CA GLU A 19 -14.93 -8.63 -2.13
C GLU A 19 -14.81 -8.79 -0.61
N ARG A 20 -15.34 -7.81 0.13
CA ARG A 20 -15.60 -7.90 1.58
C ARG A 20 -16.77 -8.87 1.82
N SER A 21 -16.65 -10.13 1.39
CA SER A 21 -17.56 -11.16 1.90
C SER A 21 -17.37 -11.14 3.42
N ARG A 22 -18.43 -10.76 4.11
CA ARG A 22 -18.43 -10.54 5.56
C ARG A 22 -17.90 -11.80 6.22
N TYR A 23 -16.78 -11.71 6.93
CA TYR A 23 -16.28 -12.72 7.86
C TYR A 23 -16.53 -14.18 7.40
N PHE A 24 -15.65 -14.67 6.52
CA PHE A 24 -15.43 -16.09 6.20
C PHE A 24 -16.69 -16.90 5.88
N GLY A 25 -17.32 -16.60 4.74
CA GLY A 25 -18.38 -17.46 4.18
C GLY A 25 -17.88 -18.55 3.23
N TYR A 26 -16.73 -18.35 2.57
CA TYR A 26 -16.19 -19.27 1.56
C TYR A 26 -14.68 -19.50 1.74
N SER A 27 -14.23 -20.75 1.53
CA SER A 27 -12.83 -21.16 1.66
C SER A 27 -11.87 -20.47 0.68
N THR A 28 -12.38 -20.01 -0.46
CA THR A 28 -11.62 -19.21 -1.43
C THR A 28 -11.19 -17.86 -0.86
N ASP A 29 -11.99 -17.28 0.03
CA ASP A 29 -11.69 -15.97 0.62
C ASP A 29 -10.59 -16.07 1.68
N LEU A 30 -10.53 -17.21 2.39
CA LEU A 30 -9.42 -17.57 3.26
C LEU A 30 -8.11 -17.73 2.48
N TYR A 31 -8.15 -18.38 1.31
CA TYR A 31 -6.97 -18.53 0.46
C TYR A 31 -6.43 -17.19 -0.06
N HIS A 32 -7.31 -16.31 -0.54
CA HIS A 32 -6.91 -14.96 -0.97
C HIS A 32 -6.37 -14.13 0.19
N PHE A 33 -6.96 -14.27 1.37
CA PHE A 33 -6.49 -13.62 2.59
C PHE A 33 -5.10 -14.12 3.02
N ASP A 34 -4.87 -15.43 3.06
CA ASP A 34 -3.56 -15.99 3.40
C ASP A 34 -2.49 -15.57 2.39
N HIS A 35 -2.82 -15.54 1.10
CA HIS A 35 -1.91 -15.06 0.07
C HIS A 35 -1.63 -13.56 0.20
N PHE A 36 -2.64 -12.76 0.54
CA PHE A 36 -2.47 -11.34 0.85
C PHE A 36 -1.57 -11.16 2.08
N MET A 37 -1.81 -11.89 3.17
CA MET A 37 -0.99 -11.82 4.38
C MET A 37 0.47 -12.23 4.09
N GLY A 38 0.68 -13.31 3.34
CA GLY A 38 2.00 -13.76 2.94
C GLY A 38 2.75 -12.67 2.17
N LYS A 39 2.11 -12.09 1.15
CA LYS A 39 2.69 -10.99 0.36
C LYS A 39 2.90 -9.72 1.17
N ALA A 40 1.95 -9.35 2.03
CA ALA A 40 2.05 -8.14 2.83
C ALA A 40 3.18 -8.25 3.86
N LEU A 41 3.32 -9.40 4.50
CA LEU A 41 4.39 -9.66 5.46
C LEU A 41 5.76 -9.85 4.79
N SER A 42 5.83 -10.31 3.55
CA SER A 42 7.11 -10.44 2.82
C SER A 42 7.56 -9.12 2.22
N GLU A 43 6.68 -8.42 1.51
CA GLU A 43 7.02 -7.20 0.74
C GLU A 43 6.95 -5.96 1.62
N PHE A 44 5.92 -5.83 2.47
CA PHE A 44 5.67 -4.62 3.26
C PHE A 44 6.03 -4.81 4.74
N SER A 45 6.81 -5.84 5.07
CA SER A 45 7.29 -6.10 6.44
C SER A 45 7.83 -4.85 7.15
N PRO A 46 8.61 -3.95 6.50
CA PRO A 46 9.12 -2.76 7.16
C PRO A 46 8.04 -1.75 7.55
N MET A 47 6.88 -1.77 6.88
CA MET A 47 5.71 -0.92 7.17
C MET A 47 4.77 -1.54 8.21
N VAL A 48 4.81 -2.86 8.35
CA VAL A 48 4.05 -3.58 9.37
C VAL A 48 4.81 -3.51 10.69
N ASP A 49 4.16 -3.02 11.74
CA ASP A 49 4.77 -2.79 13.07
C ASP A 49 5.97 -1.80 13.05
N MET A 50 5.94 -0.83 12.13
CA MET A 50 6.95 0.23 12.07
C MET A 50 6.97 1.09 13.35
N ARG A 51 8.15 1.61 13.70
CA ARG A 51 8.34 2.53 14.84
C ARG A 51 8.15 4.00 14.47
N GLY A 52 8.24 4.33 13.19
CA GLY A 52 8.10 5.70 12.73
C GLY A 52 8.21 5.81 11.22
N TYR A 53 7.86 6.98 10.72
CA TYR A 53 7.94 7.32 9.31
C TYR A 53 8.21 8.81 9.12
N GLU A 54 8.73 9.16 7.95
CA GLU A 54 8.94 10.52 7.49
C GLU A 54 8.39 10.63 6.07
N ILE A 55 7.51 11.61 5.83
CA ILE A 55 6.92 11.88 4.52
C ILE A 55 7.65 13.08 3.91
N ARG A 56 8.21 12.90 2.72
CA ARG A 56 8.87 13.96 1.95
C ARG A 56 7.87 14.80 1.16
N GLU A 57 8.35 15.93 0.65
CA GLU A 57 7.54 16.78 -0.21
C GLU A 57 7.03 16.03 -1.45
N PRO A 58 5.73 16.12 -1.76
CA PRO A 58 5.17 15.49 -2.95
C PRO A 58 5.73 16.10 -4.24
N ARG A 59 5.99 15.26 -5.25
CA ARG A 59 6.44 15.70 -6.58
C ARG A 59 5.41 15.34 -7.66
N LEU A 60 4.94 16.35 -8.39
CA LEU A 60 4.05 16.13 -9.53
C LEU A 60 4.83 15.52 -10.70
N ARG A 61 4.26 14.49 -11.32
CA ARG A 61 4.77 13.85 -12.54
C ARG A 61 4.17 14.47 -13.78
N GLU A 62 4.83 14.26 -14.91
CA GLU A 62 4.36 14.70 -16.23
C GLU A 62 3.01 14.07 -16.63
N ASP A 63 2.72 12.86 -16.13
CA ASP A 63 1.47 12.13 -16.37
C ASP A 63 0.29 12.56 -15.48
N GLY A 64 0.48 13.59 -14.63
CA GLY A 64 -0.51 14.11 -13.71
C GLY A 64 -0.66 13.34 -12.39
N ARG A 65 0.15 12.30 -12.16
CA ARG A 65 0.24 11.60 -10.86
C ARG A 65 1.21 12.31 -9.92
N THR A 66 1.22 11.92 -8.65
CA THR A 66 2.07 12.56 -7.64
C THR A 66 2.90 11.52 -6.90
N ASP A 67 4.21 11.68 -6.91
CA ASP A 67 5.13 10.85 -6.12
C ASP A 67 5.22 11.39 -4.70
N VAL A 68 5.00 10.52 -3.72
CA VAL A 68 5.21 10.80 -2.30
C VAL A 68 6.22 9.81 -1.77
N GLU A 69 7.43 10.29 -1.50
CA GLU A 69 8.48 9.47 -0.89
C GLU A 69 8.28 9.39 0.62
N VAL A 70 8.35 8.18 1.17
CA VAL A 70 8.19 7.89 2.58
C VAL A 70 9.37 7.06 3.05
N ARG A 71 10.08 7.57 4.06
CA ARG A 71 11.08 6.81 4.79
C ARG A 71 10.41 6.12 5.97
N VAL A 72 10.55 4.82 6.07
CA VAL A 72 9.96 4.00 7.13
C VAL A 72 11.05 3.47 8.04
N THR A 73 10.86 3.60 9.35
CA THR A 73 11.71 2.99 10.37
C THR A 73 11.01 1.74 10.89
N GLY A 74 11.53 0.58 10.51
CA GLY A 74 10.98 -0.72 10.86
C GLY A 74 11.14 -1.07 12.33
N LYS A 75 10.68 -2.27 12.70
CA LYS A 75 10.58 -2.71 14.09
C LYS A 75 11.93 -2.83 14.80
N THR A 76 13.01 -3.12 14.08
CA THR A 76 14.36 -3.26 14.63
C THR A 76 15.23 -2.00 14.45
N GLY A 77 14.65 -0.92 13.91
CA GLY A 77 15.32 0.36 13.66
C GLY A 77 15.94 0.49 12.27
N GLU A 78 15.83 -0.54 11.45
CA GLU A 78 16.19 -0.51 10.03
C GLU A 78 15.36 0.53 9.29
N THR A 79 15.99 1.33 8.43
CA THR A 79 15.29 2.33 7.62
C THR A 79 15.15 1.88 6.19
N SER A 80 14.04 2.22 5.56
CA SER A 80 13.73 1.76 4.22
C SER A 80 12.89 2.82 3.48
N GLU A 81 13.17 3.07 2.20
CA GLU A 81 12.53 4.13 1.42
C GLU A 81 11.52 3.57 0.42
N TRP A 82 10.36 4.23 0.35
CA TRP A 82 9.21 3.83 -0.43
C TRP A 82 8.62 5.01 -1.18
N THR A 83 8.17 4.77 -2.40
CA THR A 83 7.46 5.78 -3.20
C THR A 83 6.02 5.35 -3.40
N PHE A 84 5.11 6.19 -2.91
CA PHE A 84 3.69 6.12 -3.18
C PHE A 84 3.41 6.96 -4.42
N ILE A 85 2.97 6.32 -5.50
CA ILE A 85 2.47 7.01 -6.68
C ILE A 85 0.99 7.25 -6.44
N MET A 86 0.62 8.49 -6.18
CA MET A 86 -0.71 8.93 -5.80
C MET A 86 -1.46 9.49 -7.01
N VAL A 87 -2.77 9.28 -7.05
CA VAL A 87 -3.67 9.86 -8.06
C VAL A 87 -4.92 10.41 -7.38
N GLN A 88 -5.39 11.57 -7.83
CA GLN A 88 -6.69 12.08 -7.42
C GLN A 88 -7.77 11.51 -8.34
N ARG A 89 -8.76 10.81 -7.78
CA ARG A 89 -9.84 10.21 -8.57
C ARG A 89 -10.77 11.29 -9.11
N THR A 90 -11.07 11.26 -10.41
CA THR A 90 -11.93 12.25 -11.07
C THR A 90 -13.38 11.80 -11.25
N PHE A 91 -13.67 10.51 -11.02
CA PHE A 91 -14.99 9.90 -11.18
C PHE A 91 -15.24 8.79 -10.15
N GLY A 92 -16.49 8.32 -10.07
CA GLY A 92 -16.92 7.25 -9.18
C GLY A 92 -17.11 7.67 -7.72
N LYS A 93 -17.33 6.68 -6.84
CA LYS A 93 -17.63 6.89 -5.41
C LYS A 93 -16.53 7.57 -4.61
N TYR A 94 -15.29 7.56 -5.10
CA TYR A 94 -14.13 8.20 -4.47
C TYR A 94 -13.67 9.47 -5.21
N LYS A 95 -14.53 10.08 -6.03
CA LYS A 95 -14.21 11.33 -6.73
C LYS A 95 -13.71 12.40 -5.75
N GLY A 96 -12.57 13.00 -6.06
CA GLY A 96 -11.89 14.01 -5.24
C GLY A 96 -10.90 13.42 -4.22
N CYS A 97 -10.96 12.13 -3.93
CA CYS A 97 -10.03 11.48 -2.99
C CYS A 97 -8.68 11.20 -3.65
N TRP A 98 -7.61 11.30 -2.84
CA TRP A 98 -6.30 10.77 -3.17
C TRP A 98 -6.27 9.27 -2.93
N CYS A 99 -5.75 8.53 -3.90
CA CYS A 99 -5.57 7.09 -3.80
C CYS A 99 -4.15 6.71 -4.20
N THR A 100 -3.60 5.72 -3.52
CA THR A 100 -2.35 5.08 -3.93
C THR A 100 -2.62 4.31 -5.22
N HIS A 101 -2.05 4.77 -6.33
CA HIS A 101 -2.05 4.04 -7.61
C HIS A 101 -1.05 2.88 -7.55
N ARG A 102 0.16 3.13 -7.04
CA ARG A 102 1.19 2.11 -6.79
C ARG A 102 2.02 2.43 -5.56
N LEU A 103 2.60 1.39 -4.99
CA LEU A 103 3.57 1.45 -3.89
C LEU A 103 4.78 0.61 -4.27
N LEU A 104 5.96 1.21 -4.28
CA LEU A 104 7.21 0.58 -4.69
C LEU A 104 8.34 1.01 -3.76
N ARG A 105 9.42 0.23 -3.72
CA ARG A 105 10.70 0.68 -3.16
C ARG A 105 11.22 1.88 -3.96
N SER A 106 11.78 2.88 -3.28
CA SER A 106 12.28 4.09 -3.97
C SER A 106 13.49 3.81 -4.88
N ASP A 107 14.24 2.74 -4.61
CA ASP A 107 15.34 2.25 -5.46
C ASP A 107 14.88 1.29 -6.57
N SER A 108 13.57 1.06 -6.73
CA SER A 108 13.03 0.17 -7.74
C SER A 108 13.23 0.74 -9.15
N LYS A 109 13.84 -0.06 -10.03
CA LYS A 109 14.01 0.29 -11.45
C LYS A 109 12.69 0.62 -12.17
N TRP A 110 11.59 0.05 -11.69
CA TRP A 110 10.26 0.22 -12.27
C TRP A 110 9.63 1.58 -11.97
N ILE A 111 10.24 2.41 -11.12
CA ILE A 111 9.68 3.72 -10.75
C ILE A 111 9.52 4.64 -11.96
N LYS A 112 10.42 4.55 -12.96
CA LYS A 112 10.42 5.41 -14.16
C LYS A 112 9.52 4.90 -15.29
N GLU A 113 9.14 3.62 -15.25
CA GLU A 113 8.39 2.95 -16.32
C GLU A 113 6.86 2.99 -16.08
N VAL A 114 6.43 3.66 -15.01
CA VAL A 114 5.04 3.73 -14.54
C VAL A 114 4.40 5.07 -14.86
#